data_AF-A0A7V4ZUA1-F1
#
_entry.id   AF-A0A7V4ZUA1-F1
#
_cell.length_a   1.000
_cell.length_b   1.000
_cell.length_c   1.000
_cell.angle_alpha   90.00
_cell.angle_beta   90.00
_cell.angle_gamma   90.00
#
_symmetry.space_group_name_H-M   'P 1'
#
loop_
_entity.id
_entity.type
_entity.pdbx_description
1 polymer ?
#
loop_
_entity_poly.entity_id
_entity_poly.type
_entity_poly.pdbx_seq_one_letter_code
_entity_poly.pdbx_strand_id
1 'polypeptide(L)' 'MPKRKSSKQEFLTYSMNIQNKSKFEVFGEEMIEKVVKQSGNSGRVYLPPEWVGKHVKIIRID' A
#
# COMPACT_ATOMS: atom_id res chain seq x y z
N MET A 1 -26.01 10.45 21.20
CA MET A 1 -25.63 9.65 20.02
C MET A 1 -24.90 10.55 19.02
N PRO A 2 -23.58 10.40 18.79
CA PRO A 2 -22.87 11.29 17.89
C PRO A 2 -23.22 10.95 16.43
N LYS A 3 -23.46 12.01 15.66
CA LYS A 3 -23.94 12.00 14.28
C LYS A 3 -22.90 11.41 13.32
N ARG A 4 -23.36 10.53 12.41
CA ARG A 4 -22.68 10.15 11.15
C ARG A 4 -22.45 11.41 10.30
N LYS A 5 -21.24 11.94 10.28
CA LYS A 5 -20.79 12.97 9.32
C LYS A 5 -19.27 12.84 9.12
N SER A 6 -18.83 11.87 8.32
CA SER A 6 -17.42 11.76 7.90
C SER A 6 -17.33 10.97 6.60
N SER A 7 -17.70 11.58 5.47
CA SER A 7 -17.49 10.94 4.16
C SER A 7 -17.13 11.94 3.06
N LYS A 8 -17.68 13.15 3.06
CA LYS A 8 -17.29 14.18 2.07
C LYS A 8 -15.92 14.80 2.31
N GLN A 9 -15.45 14.85 3.55
CA GLN A 9 -14.19 15.51 3.90
C GLN A 9 -12.97 14.64 3.54
N GLU A 10 -13.09 13.32 3.61
CA GLU A 10 -12.04 12.36 3.22
C GLU A 10 -11.85 12.27 1.70
N PHE A 11 -12.90 12.48 0.90
CA PHE A 11 -12.80 12.50 -0.57
C PHE A 11 -12.08 13.76 -1.09
N LEU A 12 -12.31 14.92 -0.47
CA LEU A 12 -11.68 16.18 -0.86
C LEU A 12 -10.19 16.23 -0.52
N THR A 13 -9.77 15.58 0.57
CA THR A 13 -8.35 15.42 0.92
C THR A 13 -7.64 14.44 -0.02
N TYR A 14 -8.33 13.42 -0.55
CA TYR A 14 -7.76 12.51 -1.54
C TYR A 14 -7.50 13.20 -2.89
N SER A 15 -8.37 14.12 -3.32
CA SER A 15 -8.23 14.85 -4.60
C SER A 15 -7.13 15.91 -4.61
N MET A 16 -6.84 16.54 -3.47
CA MET A 16 -5.78 17.57 -3.40
C MET A 16 -4.36 16.98 -3.39
N ASN A 17 -4.20 15.69 -3.07
CA ASN A 17 -2.90 15.02 -3.01
C ASN A 17 -2.57 14.23 -4.30
N ILE A 18 -3.28 14.46 -5.41
CA ILE A 18 -3.06 13.72 -6.67
C ILE A 18 -1.97 14.39 -7.53
N GLN A 19 -1.63 15.65 -7.28
CA GLN A 19 -0.72 16.42 -8.14
C GLN A 19 0.72 15.83 -8.21
N ASN A 20 1.13 15.00 -7.24
CA ASN A 20 2.43 14.32 -7.22
C ASN A 20 2.33 12.78 -7.23
N LYS A 21 1.16 12.19 -7.51
CA LYS A 21 1.01 10.73 -7.52
C LYS A 21 1.40 10.16 -8.88
N SER A 22 2.44 9.33 -8.90
CA SER A 22 2.79 8.53 -10.07
C SER A 22 1.83 7.33 -10.19
N LYS A 23 1.30 7.10 -11.39
CA LYS A 23 0.56 5.87 -11.71
C LYS A 23 1.56 4.79 -12.10
N PHE A 24 1.52 3.65 -11.40
CA PHE A 24 2.28 2.46 -11.77
C PHE A 24 1.33 1.42 -12.36
N GLU A 25 1.67 0.88 -13.53
CA GLU A 25 0.97 -0.26 -14.13
C GLU A 25 1.88 -1.48 -13.98
N VAL A 26 1.34 -2.55 -13.37
CA VAL A 26 2.08 -3.79 -13.12
C VAL A 26 1.29 -4.99 -13.63
N PHE A 27 2.02 -5.96 -14.17
CA PHE A 27 1.50 -7.26 -14.53
C PHE A 27 2.07 -8.29 -13.54
N GLY A 28 1.21 -9.14 -13.01
CA GLY A 28 1.57 -10.17 -12.05
C GLY A 28 0.41 -11.14 -11.85
N GLU A 29 0.71 -12.26 -11.21
CA GLU A 29 -0.30 -13.30 -10.94
C GLU A 29 -1.12 -12.97 -9.69
N GLU A 30 -0.51 -12.34 -8.68
CA GLU A 30 -1.14 -12.05 -7.40
C GLU A 30 -0.60 -10.74 -6.78
N MET A 31 -1.46 -10.02 -6.05
CA MET A 31 -1.12 -8.78 -5.32
C MET A 31 -1.54 -8.89 -3.86
N ILE A 32 -0.60 -8.63 -2.94
CA ILE A 32 -0.86 -8.63 -1.50
C ILE A 32 -0.32 -7.34 -0.89
N GLU A 33 -1.11 -6.69 -0.04
CA GLU A 33 -0.67 -5.54 0.77
C GLU A 33 -0.19 -5.98 2.15
N LYS A 34 0.99 -5.52 2.55
CA LYS A 34 1.59 -5.79 3.86
C LYS A 34 2.25 -4.54 4.41
N VAL A 35 2.12 -4.32 5.71
CA VAL A 35 2.85 -3.27 6.43
C VAL A 35 4.27 -3.76 6.72
N VAL A 36 5.26 -2.94 6.36
CA VAL A 36 6.67 -3.19 6.68
C VAL A 36 6.85 -3.23 8.20
N LYS A 37 7.49 -4.29 8.70
CA LYS A 37 7.84 -4.42 10.13
C LYS A 37 9.30 -4.08 10.34
N GLN A 38 9.62 -3.41 11.45
CA GLN A 38 11.00 -3.14 11.82
C GLN A 38 11.74 -4.43 12.15
N SER A 39 12.97 -4.56 11.67
CA SER A 39 13.89 -5.60 12.09
C SER A 39 15.33 -5.13 12.03
N GLY A 40 15.91 -4.88 13.20
CA GLY A 40 17.21 -4.22 13.32
C GLY A 40 17.19 -2.83 12.68
N ASN A 41 18.14 -2.56 11.79
CA ASN A 41 18.27 -1.35 11.00
C ASN A 41 17.51 -1.40 9.65
N SER A 42 16.63 -2.39 9.45
CA SER A 42 15.94 -2.64 8.18
C SER A 42 14.44 -2.84 8.37
N GLY A 43 13.68 -2.66 7.28
CA GLY A 43 12.29 -3.08 7.19
C GLY A 43 12.19 -4.47 6.58
N ARG A 44 11.32 -5.34 7.11
CA ARG A 44 11.02 -6.66 6.55
C ARG A 44 9.54 -6.77 6.19
N VAL A 45 9.27 -7.43 5.07
CA VAL A 45 7.94 -7.85 4.64
C VAL A 45 7.95 -9.37 4.58
N TYR A 46 7.05 -10.01 5.33
CA TYR A 46 6.89 -11.46 5.28
C TYR A 46 5.89 -11.82 4.19
N LEU A 47 6.37 -12.57 3.20
CA LEU A 47 5.58 -13.08 2.08
C LEU A 47 5.21 -14.54 2.35
N PRO A 48 4.16 -15.05 1.70
CA PRO A 48 3.80 -16.45 1.81
C PRO A 48 4.96 -17.39 1.42
N PRO A 49 5.10 -18.57 2.08
CA PRO A 49 6.21 -19.48 1.84
C PRO A 49 6.25 -20.03 0.42
N GLU A 50 5.11 -20.14 -0.26
CA GLU A 50 5.02 -20.59 -1.65
C GLU A 50 5.62 -19.60 -2.67
N TRP A 51 5.93 -18.36 -2.24
CA TRP A 51 6.66 -17.38 -3.06
C TRP A 51 8.18 -17.51 -2.96
N VAL A 52 8.71 -18.44 -2.14
CA VAL A 52 10.15 -18.71 -2.08
C VAL A 52 10.67 -19.11 -3.47
N GLY A 53 11.67 -18.39 -3.95
CA GLY A 53 12.24 -18.58 -5.29
C GLY A 53 11.46 -17.90 -6.43
N LYS A 54 10.38 -17.17 -6.15
CA LYS A 54 9.65 -16.37 -7.14
C LYS A 54 10.21 -14.96 -7.28
N HIS A 55 10.00 -14.35 -8.44
CA HIS A 55 10.38 -12.96 -8.69
C HIS A 55 9.26 -12.02 -8.23
N VAL A 56 9.55 -11.17 -7.25
CA VAL A 56 8.57 -10.26 -6.65
C VAL A 56 8.99 -8.80 -6.88
N LYS A 57 8.01 -7.93 -7.16
CA LYS A 57 8.19 -6.47 -7.19
C LYS A 57 7.44 -5.86 -6.01
N ILE A 58 8.09 -4.96 -5.28
CA ILE A 58 7.48 -4.24 -4.16
C ILE A 58 7.36 -2.77 -4.56
N ILE A 59 6.17 -2.20 -4.38
CA ILE A 59 5.90 -0.78 -4.63
C ILE A 59 5.53 -0.15 -3.29
N ARG A 60 6.27 0.87 -2.87
CA ARG A 60 5.90 1.70 -1.71
C ARG A 60 4.76 2.63 -2.12
N ILE A 61 3.71 2.70 -1.31
CA ILE A 61 2.47 3.42 -1.62
C ILE A 61 2.15 4.57 -0.64
N ASP A 62 2.99 4.77 0.36
CA ASP A 62 2.89 5.77 1.43
C ASP A 62 3.98 6.84 1.35
#